data_AF-A0A9E5Y8L5-F1
#
_entry.id   AF-A0A9E5Y8L5-F1
#
_cell.length_a   1.000
_cell.length_b   1.000
_cell.length_c   1.000
_cell.angle_alpha   90.00
_cell.angle_beta   90.00
_cell.angle_gamma   90.00
#
_symmetry.space_group_name_H-M   'P 1'
#
loop_
_entity.id
_entity.type
_entity.pdbx_description
1 polymer ?
#
loop_
_entity_poly.entity_id
_entity_poly.type
_entity_poly.pdbx_seq_one_letter_code
_entity_poly.pdbx_strand_id
1 'polypeptide(L)'
;MEKKNATYIRVWANKIRAINFLGGRCKNCGDGNVFHLVFHHTKDKDKNFSEIKDRRWSVVLNEIKKCTLLCGNCHRELHFVKDTKRSELKRKLLEIKGEVKCSLCGYKGANLASLDFHHVKDKEFNIGTVCRGNGMPKALSKIIDEIEKCIVVCANCHAEKSVDKDKFIRSEKDILLKVMEIRENKDVKKEVLLLNKKGFLNKEICNELACSPSTVSTILKRCNRLSNSKRNGEKFYIKCMQCGKQFEVQGKYRYNHRQYCSRKCSGMDKKRKLEITKKDLKKILSSGTYSSVARECGVVPNTVRNLAKRYGLIETLKKNKK
;
A
#
# COMPACT_ATOMS: atom_id res chain seq x y z
N MET A 1 -18.22 0.63 9.26
CA MET A 1 -17.69 1.83 9.94
C MET A 1 -16.25 1.66 10.43
N GLU A 2 -15.86 0.47 10.94
CA GLU A 2 -14.54 0.22 11.56
C GLU A 2 -13.30 0.48 10.67
N LYS A 3 -13.31 0.10 9.38
CA LYS A 3 -12.15 0.28 8.49
C LYS A 3 -11.73 1.74 8.27
N LYS A 4 -12.69 2.68 8.25
CA LYS A 4 -12.42 4.12 8.10
C LYS A 4 -11.75 4.69 9.36
N ASN A 5 -12.09 4.17 10.55
CA ASN A 5 -11.48 4.61 11.80
C ASN A 5 -10.02 4.09 11.93
N ALA A 6 -9.77 2.83 11.57
CA ALA A 6 -8.43 2.25 11.61
C ALA A 6 -7.41 2.98 10.70
N THR A 7 -7.86 3.46 9.53
CA THR A 7 -7.00 4.26 8.64
C THR A 7 -6.71 5.64 9.23
N TYR A 8 -7.71 6.28 9.82
CA TYR A 8 -7.55 7.57 10.51
C TYR A 8 -6.54 7.47 11.65
N ILE A 9 -6.68 6.47 12.53
CA ILE A 9 -5.77 6.18 13.63
C ILE A 9 -4.34 5.98 13.11
N ARG A 10 -4.16 5.16 12.07
CA ARG A 10 -2.83 4.91 11.46
C ARG A 10 -2.18 6.19 10.91
N VAL A 11 -2.94 7.02 10.22
CA VAL A 11 -2.46 8.28 9.63
C VAL A 11 -1.98 9.23 10.72
N TRP A 12 -2.77 9.41 11.78
CA TRP A 12 -2.38 10.26 12.90
C TRP A 12 -1.21 9.69 13.70
N ALA A 13 -1.18 8.38 13.94
CA ALA A 13 -0.05 7.74 14.60
C ALA A 13 1.25 7.94 13.82
N ASN A 14 1.23 7.77 12.48
CA ASN A 14 2.39 8.06 11.63
C ASN A 14 2.77 9.55 11.66
N LYS A 15 1.80 10.47 11.68
CA LYS A 15 2.06 11.92 11.78
C LYS A 15 2.74 12.27 13.10
N ILE A 16 2.22 11.80 14.23
CA ILE A 16 2.77 12.05 15.57
C ILE A 16 4.17 11.46 15.69
N ARG A 17 4.40 10.23 15.20
CA ARG A 17 5.75 9.64 15.18
C ARG A 17 6.74 10.48 14.37
N ALA A 18 6.32 10.98 13.21
CA ALA A 18 7.14 11.83 12.37
C ALA A 18 7.45 13.18 13.03
N ILE A 19 6.47 13.78 13.72
CA ILE A 19 6.64 15.00 14.54
C ILE A 19 7.66 14.74 15.65
N ASN A 20 7.48 13.68 16.43
CA ASN A 20 8.37 13.33 17.55
C ASN A 20 9.79 13.04 17.07
N PHE A 21 9.94 12.32 15.94
CA PHE A 21 11.24 12.04 15.34
C PHE A 21 12.00 13.32 14.94
N LEU A 22 11.30 14.37 14.51
CA LEU A 22 11.89 15.66 14.14
C LEU A 22 11.95 16.67 15.30
N GLY A 23 11.72 16.24 16.55
CA GLY A 23 11.89 17.05 17.76
C GLY A 23 10.62 17.68 18.33
N GLY A 24 9.44 17.38 17.77
CA GLY A 24 8.14 17.74 18.38
C GLY A 24 7.70 19.21 18.25
N ARG A 25 8.56 20.09 17.74
CA ARG A 25 8.33 21.53 17.66
C ARG A 25 8.85 22.14 16.38
N CYS A 26 8.28 23.27 15.99
CA CYS A 26 8.75 24.07 14.86
C CYS A 26 10.20 24.50 15.07
N LYS A 27 11.08 24.21 14.10
CA LYS A 27 12.50 24.58 14.15
C LYS A 27 12.73 26.11 14.19
N ASN A 28 11.80 26.90 13.67
CA ASN A 28 11.94 28.35 13.58
C ASN A 28 11.37 29.11 14.80
N CYS A 29 10.16 28.78 15.23
CA CYS A 29 9.47 29.55 16.29
C CYS A 29 9.12 28.74 17.54
N GLY A 30 9.45 27.44 17.60
CA GLY A 30 9.19 26.61 18.78
C GLY A 30 7.75 26.13 18.98
N ASP A 31 6.80 26.51 18.11
CA ASP A 31 5.40 26.04 18.19
C ASP A 31 5.33 24.50 18.19
N GLY A 32 4.73 23.92 19.23
CA GLY A 32 4.61 22.48 19.46
C GLY A 32 3.23 21.90 19.14
N ASN A 33 2.28 22.71 18.65
CA ASN A 33 0.93 22.21 18.38
C ASN A 33 0.93 21.29 17.15
N VAL A 34 0.59 20.00 17.35
CA VAL A 34 0.58 18.95 16.32
C VAL A 34 -0.32 19.25 15.11
N PHE A 35 -1.31 20.13 15.27
CA PHE A 35 -2.19 20.58 14.17
C PHE A 35 -1.51 21.60 13.27
N HIS A 36 -0.60 22.42 13.82
CA HIS A 36 0.13 23.46 13.10
C HIS A 36 1.33 22.90 12.32
N LEU A 37 1.90 21.81 12.79
CA LEU A 37 3.17 21.27 12.27
C LEU A 37 3.02 20.62 10.89
N VAL A 38 3.94 20.99 10.01
CA VAL A 38 4.09 20.54 8.62
C VAL A 38 5.54 20.13 8.33
N PHE A 39 5.70 19.21 7.38
CA PHE A 39 7.00 18.69 6.96
C PHE A 39 7.51 19.47 5.74
N HIS A 40 8.64 20.14 5.90
CA HIS A 40 9.34 20.86 4.83
C HIS A 40 10.49 20.01 4.29
N HIS A 41 10.53 19.71 3.00
CA HIS A 41 11.63 18.96 2.39
C HIS A 41 12.89 19.84 2.28
N THR A 42 14.04 19.32 2.73
CA THR A 42 15.34 20.02 2.63
C THR A 42 16.18 19.60 1.42
N LYS A 43 15.75 18.57 0.69
CA LYS A 43 16.38 18.02 -0.52
C LYS A 43 15.34 17.84 -1.63
N ASP A 44 15.79 17.60 -2.86
CA ASP A 44 14.91 17.38 -4.01
C ASP A 44 13.86 16.29 -3.77
N LYS A 45 12.66 16.56 -4.31
CA LYS A 45 11.40 15.87 -4.03
C LYS A 45 11.42 14.40 -4.43
N ASP A 46 11.13 13.53 -3.46
CA ASP A 46 10.65 12.18 -3.74
C ASP A 46 9.12 12.09 -3.57
N LYS A 47 8.55 12.35 -2.37
CA LYS A 47 7.10 12.25 -2.09
C LYS A 47 6.64 13.19 -0.96
N ASN A 48 5.39 13.67 -1.02
CA ASN A 48 4.78 14.41 0.09
C ASN A 48 4.27 13.47 1.19
N PHE A 49 4.26 13.93 2.44
CA PHE A 49 3.70 13.17 3.57
C PHE A 49 2.26 12.70 3.29
N SER A 50 1.44 13.53 2.64
CA SER A 50 0.06 13.19 2.25
C SER A 50 -0.06 11.93 1.39
N GLU A 51 0.96 11.59 0.62
CA GLU A 51 1.00 10.41 -0.27
C GLU A 51 1.48 9.13 0.45
N ILE A 52 2.18 9.30 1.57
CA ILE A 52 2.80 8.22 2.34
C ILE A 52 2.20 8.03 3.74
N LYS A 53 1.27 8.89 4.15
CA LYS A 53 0.70 8.95 5.51
C LYS A 53 0.11 7.64 6.03
N ASP A 54 -0.35 6.77 5.14
CA ASP A 54 -0.95 5.49 5.48
C ASP A 54 -0.04 4.28 5.22
N ARG A 55 1.21 4.52 4.81
CA ARG A 55 2.21 3.49 4.51
C ARG A 55 2.86 2.96 5.79
N ARG A 56 3.69 1.92 5.61
CA ARG A 56 4.52 1.35 6.68
C ARG A 56 5.47 2.42 7.23
N TRP A 57 5.71 2.39 8.53
CA TRP A 57 6.52 3.39 9.21
C TRP A 57 7.92 3.53 8.61
N SER A 58 8.58 2.43 8.23
CA SER A 58 9.90 2.47 7.59
C SER A 58 9.93 3.27 6.28
N VAL A 59 8.85 3.23 5.49
CA VAL A 59 8.71 4.05 4.27
C VAL A 59 8.51 5.51 4.64
N VAL A 60 7.67 5.78 5.65
CA VAL A 60 7.44 7.14 6.14
C VAL A 60 8.74 7.74 6.68
N LEU A 61 9.44 7.02 7.55
CA LEU A 61 10.68 7.42 8.19
C LEU A 61 11.77 7.78 7.16
N ASN A 62 11.90 7.02 6.09
CA ASN A 62 12.88 7.31 5.03
C ASN A 62 12.63 8.66 4.34
N GLU A 63 11.37 9.07 4.17
CA GLU A 63 11.06 10.40 3.64
C GLU A 63 11.17 11.48 4.72
N ILE A 64 10.75 11.19 5.95
CA ILE A 64 10.82 12.15 7.07
C ILE A 64 12.27 12.52 7.41
N LYS A 65 13.24 11.61 7.23
CA LYS A 65 14.68 11.91 7.36
C LYS A 65 15.18 13.01 6.42
N LYS A 66 14.46 13.29 5.33
CA LYS A 66 14.77 14.35 4.35
C LYS A 66 13.98 15.63 4.63
N CYS A 67 13.25 15.69 5.75
CA CYS A 67 12.37 16.79 6.08
C CYS A 67 12.87 17.53 7.33
N THR A 68 12.51 18.81 7.44
CA THR A 68 12.57 19.59 8.68
C THR A 68 11.15 19.95 9.11
N LEU A 69 10.96 20.13 10.41
CA LEU A 69 9.66 20.38 11.00
C LEU A 69 9.44 21.87 11.21
N LEU A 70 8.40 22.42 10.59
CA LEU A 70 8.01 23.82 10.71
C LEU A 70 6.52 23.91 11.03
N CYS A 71 6.08 24.99 11.66
CA CYS A 71 4.64 25.29 11.70
C CYS A 71 4.19 25.85 10.34
N GLY A 72 2.90 25.80 10.06
CA GLY A 72 2.29 26.28 8.81
C GLY A 72 2.65 27.73 8.49
N ASN A 73 2.72 28.60 9.51
CA ASN A 73 3.11 30.00 9.32
C ASN A 73 4.57 30.11 8.83
N CYS A 74 5.53 29.58 9.60
CA CYS A 74 6.96 29.66 9.24
C CYS A 74 7.28 28.93 7.93
N HIS A 75 6.60 27.82 7.64
CA HIS A 75 6.78 27.11 6.37
C HIS A 75 6.35 27.96 5.17
N ARG A 76 5.27 28.74 5.29
CA ARG A 76 4.84 29.63 4.20
C ARG A 76 5.71 30.85 4.05
N GLU A 77 6.18 31.40 5.17
CA GLU A 77 7.11 32.52 5.17
C GLU A 77 8.43 32.13 4.51
N LEU A 78 8.90 30.90 4.71
CA LEU A 78 10.10 30.36 4.08
C LEU A 78 9.98 30.27 2.55
N HIS A 79 8.80 29.88 2.04
CA HIS A 79 8.52 29.80 0.60
C HIS A 79 8.05 31.13 -0.02
N PHE A 80 8.11 32.23 0.74
CA PHE A 80 7.65 33.51 0.25
C PHE A 80 8.65 34.09 -0.76
N VAL A 81 8.15 34.38 -1.96
CA VAL A 81 8.89 35.12 -3.00
C VAL A 81 8.22 36.48 -3.16
N LYS A 82 9.00 37.55 -3.02
CA LYS A 82 8.56 38.94 -3.22
C LYS A 82 8.34 39.23 -4.71
N ASP A 83 7.57 40.28 -4.99
CA ASP A 83 7.42 40.87 -6.33
C ASP A 83 6.92 39.92 -7.42
N THR A 84 6.17 38.90 -7.01
CA THR A 84 5.37 38.06 -7.92
C THR A 84 3.97 38.64 -8.06
N LYS A 85 3.34 38.44 -9.23
CA LYS A 85 1.92 38.78 -9.46
C LYS A 85 1.01 38.26 -8.34
N ARG A 86 1.33 37.09 -7.80
CA ARG A 86 0.61 36.46 -6.68
C ARG A 86 0.79 37.22 -5.37
N SER A 87 2.03 37.58 -5.00
CA SER A 87 2.30 38.32 -3.76
C SER A 87 1.72 39.72 -3.80
N GLU A 88 1.79 40.39 -4.95
CA GLU A 88 1.20 41.71 -5.16
C GLU A 88 -0.32 41.69 -5.07
N LEU A 89 -0.97 40.76 -5.76
CA LEU A 89 -2.43 40.61 -5.69
C LEU A 89 -2.85 40.34 -4.24
N LYS A 90 -2.21 39.39 -3.57
CA LYS A 90 -2.54 39.07 -2.17
C LYS A 90 -2.42 40.28 -1.26
N ARG A 91 -1.39 41.10 -1.44
CA ARG A 91 -1.20 42.34 -0.69
C ARG A 91 -2.34 43.33 -0.95
N LYS A 92 -2.70 43.59 -2.21
CA LYS A 92 -3.84 44.46 -2.57
C LYS A 92 -5.14 43.99 -1.94
N LEU A 93 -5.39 42.67 -1.94
CA LEU A 93 -6.61 42.10 -1.35
C LEU A 93 -6.66 42.26 0.18
N LEU A 94 -5.52 42.17 0.87
CA LEU A 94 -5.43 42.44 2.30
C LEU A 94 -5.58 43.92 2.63
N GLU A 95 -5.02 44.81 1.80
CA GLU A 95 -5.20 46.27 1.90
C GLU A 95 -6.68 46.65 1.75
N ILE A 96 -7.39 46.11 0.76
CA ILE A 96 -8.84 46.33 0.57
C ILE A 96 -9.65 45.84 1.76
N LYS A 97 -9.30 44.67 2.32
CA LYS A 97 -9.99 44.14 3.51
C LYS A 97 -9.71 44.97 4.77
N GLY A 98 -8.64 45.77 4.79
CA GLY A 98 -8.20 46.54 5.95
C GLY A 98 -7.61 45.70 7.07
N GLU A 99 -7.28 44.43 6.82
CA GLU A 99 -6.81 43.48 7.84
C GLU A 99 -5.51 42.80 7.41
N VAL A 100 -4.45 43.03 8.18
CA VAL A 100 -3.09 42.53 7.91
C VAL A 100 -2.56 41.61 9.01
N LYS A 101 -3.44 41.13 9.89
CA LYS A 101 -3.15 40.11 10.90
C LYS A 101 -4.25 39.06 10.92
N CYS A 102 -3.98 37.93 11.55
CA CYS A 102 -4.98 36.89 11.78
C CYS A 102 -6.07 37.41 12.72
N SER A 103 -7.33 37.36 12.31
CA SER A 103 -8.47 37.78 13.12
C SER A 103 -8.74 36.87 14.33
N LEU A 104 -8.15 35.67 14.38
CA LEU A 104 -8.36 34.70 15.47
C LEU A 104 -7.28 34.77 16.56
N CYS A 105 -6.02 34.97 16.20
CA CYS A 105 -4.90 34.94 17.14
C CYS A 105 -3.97 36.16 17.05
N GLY A 106 -4.28 37.15 16.20
CA GLY A 106 -3.48 38.36 16.04
C GLY A 106 -2.16 38.18 15.29
N TYR A 107 -1.83 36.98 14.82
CA TYR A 107 -0.57 36.71 14.11
C TYR A 107 -0.44 37.55 12.82
N LYS A 108 0.58 38.40 12.74
CA LYS A 108 0.92 39.22 11.56
C LYS A 108 1.92 38.53 10.62
N GLY A 109 2.84 37.76 11.19
CA GLY A 109 3.96 37.15 10.46
C GLY A 109 5.04 38.15 10.04
N ALA A 110 6.17 37.62 9.57
CA ALA A 110 7.24 38.42 8.97
C ALA A 110 6.88 38.89 7.55
N ASN A 111 5.97 38.17 6.89
CA ASN A 111 5.42 38.53 5.59
C ASN A 111 3.97 38.03 5.45
N LEU A 112 3.31 38.50 4.39
CA LEU A 112 1.89 38.20 4.14
C LEU A 112 1.64 36.74 3.69
N ALA A 113 2.68 35.93 3.47
CA ALA A 113 2.52 34.55 2.96
C ALA A 113 1.79 33.63 3.95
N SER A 114 1.98 33.88 5.25
CA SER A 114 1.38 33.12 6.34
C SER A 114 -0.12 33.37 6.54
N LEU A 115 -0.69 34.43 5.97
CA LEU A 115 -2.11 34.76 6.06
C LEU A 115 -2.92 34.10 4.92
N ASP A 116 -4.14 33.67 5.18
CA ASP A 116 -5.07 33.09 4.21
C ASP A 116 -6.47 33.67 4.41
N PHE A 117 -7.25 33.68 3.33
CA PHE A 117 -8.67 34.01 3.38
C PHE A 117 -9.50 32.75 3.68
N HIS A 118 -10.20 32.74 4.81
CA HIS A 118 -11.12 31.67 5.20
C HIS A 118 -12.56 32.14 5.04
N HIS A 119 -13.37 31.41 4.28
CA HIS A 119 -14.76 31.77 4.04
C HIS A 119 -15.59 31.38 5.26
N VAL A 120 -16.40 32.32 5.76
CA VAL A 120 -17.31 32.07 6.90
C VAL A 120 -18.75 31.88 6.41
N LYS A 121 -19.07 32.44 5.23
CA LYS A 121 -20.35 32.29 4.53
C LYS A 121 -20.17 31.43 3.27
N ASP A 122 -21.28 31.18 2.58
CA ASP A 122 -21.26 30.51 1.29
C ASP A 122 -20.38 31.24 0.28
N LYS A 123 -19.60 30.46 -0.46
CA LYS A 123 -18.60 30.94 -1.41
C LYS A 123 -19.02 30.63 -2.84
N GLU A 124 -18.79 31.56 -3.74
CA GLU A 124 -18.90 31.31 -5.18
C GLU A 124 -17.60 30.72 -5.72
N PHE A 125 -16.44 31.18 -5.21
CA PHE A 125 -15.14 30.71 -5.66
C PHE A 125 -14.05 30.93 -4.60
N ASN A 126 -12.98 30.12 -4.66
CA ASN A 126 -11.90 30.25 -3.69
C ASN A 126 -10.91 31.36 -4.07
N ILE A 127 -10.83 32.41 -3.26
CA ILE A 127 -9.85 33.52 -3.39
C ILE A 127 -8.40 33.01 -3.52
N GLY A 128 -8.03 31.97 -2.78
CA GLY A 128 -6.71 31.37 -2.86
C GLY A 128 -6.38 30.81 -4.26
N THR A 129 -7.38 30.32 -5.00
CA THR A 129 -7.23 29.83 -6.38
C THR A 129 -7.06 30.97 -7.37
N VAL A 130 -7.77 32.09 -7.15
CA VAL A 130 -7.59 33.33 -7.92
C VAL A 130 -6.17 33.86 -7.78
N CYS A 131 -5.66 33.95 -6.54
CA CYS A 131 -4.29 34.39 -6.29
C CYS A 131 -3.22 33.48 -6.90
N ARG A 132 -3.55 32.22 -7.21
CA ARG A 132 -2.64 31.26 -7.84
C ARG A 132 -2.67 31.28 -9.37
N GLY A 133 -3.64 31.97 -9.99
CA GLY A 133 -3.84 31.94 -11.43
C GLY A 133 -4.42 30.63 -11.97
N ASN A 134 -4.93 29.75 -11.08
CA ASN A 134 -5.43 28.43 -11.45
C ASN A 134 -6.94 28.41 -11.75
N GLY A 135 -7.54 29.57 -12.04
CA GLY A 135 -8.99 29.72 -12.26
C GLY A 135 -9.28 30.73 -13.37
N MET A 136 -10.54 30.76 -13.83
CA MET A 136 -10.98 31.75 -14.81
C MET A 136 -10.72 33.17 -14.30
N PRO A 137 -10.24 34.10 -15.15
CA PRO A 137 -10.11 35.50 -14.80
C PRO A 137 -11.43 36.04 -14.25
N LYS A 138 -11.37 36.73 -13.11
CA LYS A 138 -12.54 37.35 -12.48
C LYS A 138 -12.34 38.86 -12.46
N ALA A 139 -13.43 39.59 -12.68
CA ALA A 139 -13.45 41.03 -12.48
C ALA A 139 -13.12 41.37 -11.02
N LEU A 140 -12.42 42.49 -10.81
CA LEU A 140 -12.00 42.92 -9.47
C LEU A 140 -13.19 43.12 -8.53
N SER A 141 -14.32 43.63 -9.02
CA SER A 141 -15.56 43.79 -8.24
C SER A 141 -16.03 42.47 -7.61
N LYS A 142 -16.14 41.41 -8.41
CA LYS A 142 -16.53 40.07 -7.90
C LYS A 142 -15.55 39.52 -6.86
N ILE A 143 -14.26 39.83 -7.02
CA ILE A 143 -13.24 39.41 -6.05
C ILE A 143 -13.44 40.15 -4.72
N ILE A 144 -13.78 41.44 -4.76
CA ILE A 144 -14.07 42.26 -3.57
C ILE A 144 -15.31 41.72 -2.85
N ASP A 145 -16.41 41.48 -3.56
CA ASP A 145 -17.66 40.95 -3.00
C ASP A 145 -17.44 39.60 -2.28
N GLU A 146 -16.56 38.76 -2.84
CA GLU A 146 -16.23 37.45 -2.25
C GLU A 146 -15.29 37.58 -1.03
N ILE A 147 -14.40 38.58 -1.02
CA ILE A 147 -13.50 38.87 0.11
C ILE A 147 -14.28 39.40 1.32
N GLU A 148 -15.39 40.11 1.11
CA GLU A 148 -16.24 40.54 2.22
C GLU A 148 -16.78 39.35 3.03
N LYS A 149 -17.03 38.21 2.36
CA LYS A 149 -17.48 36.95 2.98
C LYS A 149 -16.36 36.18 3.69
N CYS A 150 -15.12 36.64 3.59
CA CYS A 150 -13.94 36.00 4.16
C CYS A 150 -13.44 36.70 5.44
N ILE A 151 -12.79 35.93 6.31
CA ILE A 151 -11.93 36.43 7.39
C ILE A 151 -10.47 36.14 7.06
N VAL A 152 -9.56 36.97 7.58
CA VAL A 152 -8.11 36.76 7.43
C VAL A 152 -7.63 35.90 8.58
N VAL A 153 -7.02 34.75 8.29
CA VAL A 153 -6.51 33.81 9.30
C VAL A 153 -5.09 33.39 8.96
N CYS A 154 -4.24 33.16 9.96
CA CYS A 154 -2.92 32.59 9.70
C CYS A 154 -3.02 31.11 9.33
N ALA A 155 -2.00 30.57 8.68
CA ALA A 155 -1.95 29.20 8.21
C ALA A 155 -2.09 28.17 9.34
N ASN A 156 -1.61 28.47 10.54
CA ASN A 156 -1.78 27.63 11.72
C ASN A 156 -3.26 27.54 12.14
N CYS A 157 -3.91 28.68 12.37
CA CYS A 157 -5.34 28.71 12.73
C CYS A 157 -6.24 28.14 11.62
N HIS A 158 -5.86 28.37 10.36
CA HIS A 158 -6.58 27.79 9.22
C HIS A 158 -6.46 26.26 9.18
N ALA A 159 -5.26 25.73 9.43
CA ALA A 159 -5.05 24.28 9.54
C ALA A 159 -5.86 23.70 10.71
N GLU A 160 -5.85 24.36 11.86
CA GLU A 160 -6.61 23.93 13.03
C GLU A 160 -8.12 23.86 12.78
N LYS A 161 -8.70 24.83 12.05
CA LYS A 161 -10.10 24.80 11.63
C LYS A 161 -10.44 23.68 10.64
N SER A 162 -9.47 23.18 9.88
CA SER A 162 -9.69 22.09 8.93
C SER A 162 -9.74 20.72 9.61
N VAL A 163 -9.39 20.64 10.90
CA VAL A 163 -9.34 19.40 11.67
C VAL A 163 -10.61 19.25 12.49
N ASP A 164 -11.26 18.11 12.35
CA ASP A 164 -12.30 17.65 13.29
C ASP A 164 -11.64 17.26 14.62
N LYS A 165 -11.63 18.23 15.55
CA LYS A 165 -11.03 18.08 16.88
C LYS A 165 -11.74 17.03 17.72
N ASP A 166 -13.07 16.96 17.64
CA ASP A 166 -13.87 16.00 18.42
C ASP A 166 -13.57 14.56 18.01
N LYS A 167 -13.36 14.32 16.72
CA LYS A 167 -12.91 13.01 16.23
C LYS A 167 -11.49 12.69 16.67
N PHE A 168 -10.59 13.68 16.69
CA PHE A 168 -9.22 13.50 17.17
C PHE A 168 -9.20 13.10 18.64
N ILE A 169 -9.88 13.87 19.50
CA ILE A 169 -9.97 13.62 20.94
C ILE A 169 -10.56 12.24 21.22
N ARG A 170 -11.67 11.87 20.56
CA ARG A 170 -12.27 10.53 20.71
C ARG A 170 -11.34 9.38 20.31
N SER A 171 -10.40 9.63 19.41
CA SER A 171 -9.47 8.60 18.89
C SER A 171 -8.07 8.70 19.52
N GLU A 172 -7.83 9.66 20.41
CA GLU A 172 -6.50 10.02 20.90
C GLU A 172 -5.81 8.84 21.58
N LYS A 173 -6.53 8.14 22.46
CA LYS A 173 -6.02 6.93 23.15
C LYS A 173 -5.57 5.86 22.15
N ASP A 174 -6.39 5.57 21.15
CA ASP A 174 -6.07 4.57 20.13
C ASP A 174 -4.88 5.00 19.26
N ILE A 175 -4.78 6.29 18.96
CA ILE A 175 -3.65 6.88 18.25
C ILE A 175 -2.36 6.69 19.05
N LEU A 176 -2.37 7.02 20.34
CA LEU A 176 -1.19 6.90 21.22
C LEU A 176 -0.77 5.44 21.42
N LEU A 177 -1.72 4.55 21.67
CA LEU A 177 -1.45 3.10 21.71
C LEU A 177 -0.80 2.64 20.40
N LYS A 178 -1.33 3.10 19.26
CA LYS A 178 -0.75 2.77 17.96
C LYS A 178 0.66 3.33 17.78
N VAL A 179 0.95 4.54 18.28
CA VAL A 179 2.30 5.11 18.26
C VAL A 179 3.29 4.20 18.99
N MET A 180 2.89 3.62 20.13
CA MET A 180 3.73 2.75 20.96
C MET A 180 3.84 1.31 20.41
N GLU A 181 2.79 0.76 19.83
CA GLU A 181 2.68 -0.68 19.52
C GLU A 181 3.01 -1.07 18.07
N ILE A 182 3.41 -0.14 17.19
CA ILE A 182 3.75 -0.51 15.80
C ILE A 182 4.99 -1.40 15.77
N ARG A 183 4.76 -2.71 15.66
CA ARG A 183 5.76 -3.71 15.28
C ARG A 183 6.10 -3.51 13.80
N GLU A 184 7.34 -3.16 13.52
CA GLU A 184 7.85 -3.16 12.15
C GLU A 184 8.35 -4.57 11.79
N ASN A 185 7.86 -5.14 10.69
CA ASN A 185 8.53 -6.31 10.14
C ASN A 185 9.94 -5.89 9.70
N LYS A 186 10.96 -6.47 10.33
CA LYS A 186 12.38 -6.32 9.99
C LYS A 186 12.56 -6.40 8.47
N ASP A 187 13.26 -5.43 7.87
CA ASP A 187 13.57 -5.47 6.43
C ASP A 187 14.65 -6.52 6.18
N VAL A 188 14.21 -7.77 6.13
CA VAL A 188 15.07 -8.94 5.97
C VAL A 188 15.48 -9.19 4.51
N LYS A 189 15.19 -8.25 3.59
CA LYS A 189 15.34 -8.48 2.14
C LYS A 189 16.78 -8.83 1.76
N LYS A 190 17.76 -8.10 2.31
CA LYS A 190 19.17 -8.32 1.98
C LYS A 190 19.65 -9.66 2.54
N GLU A 191 19.31 -9.96 3.78
CA GLU A 191 19.71 -11.20 4.45
C GLU A 191 19.05 -12.42 3.80
N VAL A 192 17.76 -12.36 3.46
CA VAL A 192 17.06 -13.43 2.73
C VAL A 192 17.75 -13.73 1.40
N LEU A 193 18.15 -12.69 0.64
CA LEU A 193 18.84 -12.88 -0.63
C LEU A 193 20.25 -13.44 -0.45
N LEU A 194 20.95 -13.03 0.60
CA LEU A 194 22.28 -13.53 0.92
C LEU A 194 22.24 -15.01 1.32
N LEU A 195 21.37 -15.39 2.25
CA LEU A 195 21.23 -16.76 2.72
C LEU A 195 20.74 -17.69 1.61
N ASN A 196 19.81 -17.23 0.77
CA ASN A 196 19.37 -18.00 -0.40
C ASN A 196 20.50 -18.18 -1.43
N LYS A 197 21.40 -17.20 -1.61
CA LYS A 197 22.60 -17.36 -2.46
C LYS A 197 23.62 -18.32 -1.85
N LYS A 198 23.71 -18.37 -0.51
CA LYS A 198 24.54 -19.33 0.23
C LYS A 198 23.96 -20.75 0.25
N GLY A 199 22.79 -20.98 -0.37
CA GLY A 199 22.17 -22.30 -0.49
C GLY A 199 21.24 -22.72 0.64
N PHE A 200 20.94 -21.84 1.59
CA PHE A 200 20.03 -22.13 2.69
C PHE A 200 18.60 -22.39 2.20
N LEU A 201 17.94 -23.38 2.79
CA LEU A 201 16.54 -23.68 2.54
C LEU A 201 15.64 -22.59 3.14
N ASN A 202 14.47 -22.36 2.52
CA ASN A 202 13.51 -21.36 3.01
C ASN A 202 13.16 -21.51 4.50
N LYS A 203 13.11 -22.75 5.01
CA LYS A 203 12.83 -23.05 6.43
C LYS A 203 13.96 -22.54 7.33
N GLU A 204 15.20 -22.74 6.93
CA GLU A 204 16.39 -22.29 7.67
C GLU A 204 16.48 -20.76 7.69
N ILE A 205 16.19 -20.13 6.55
CA ILE A 205 16.11 -18.66 6.43
C ILE A 205 15.02 -18.08 7.35
N CYS A 206 13.87 -18.74 7.47
CA CYS A 206 12.79 -18.29 8.36
C CYS A 206 13.22 -18.34 9.82
N ASN A 207 13.90 -19.41 10.23
CA ASN A 207 14.39 -19.60 11.59
C ASN A 207 15.48 -18.57 11.93
N GLU A 208 16.47 -18.42 11.05
CA GLU A 208 17.61 -17.50 11.23
C GLU A 208 17.17 -16.03 11.33
N LEU A 209 16.20 -15.63 10.51
CA LEU A 209 15.75 -14.23 10.42
C LEU A 209 14.48 -13.95 11.23
N ALA A 210 13.99 -14.93 11.99
CA ALA A 210 12.74 -14.86 12.76
C ALA A 210 11.58 -14.25 11.94
N CYS A 211 11.37 -14.76 10.72
CA CYS A 211 10.39 -14.21 9.78
C CYS A 211 9.46 -15.28 9.21
N SER A 212 8.27 -14.86 8.77
CA SER A 212 7.26 -15.80 8.27
C SER A 212 7.68 -16.44 6.92
N PRO A 213 7.25 -17.69 6.64
CA PRO A 213 7.50 -18.34 5.35
C PRO A 213 6.97 -17.54 4.15
N SER A 214 5.87 -16.81 4.34
CA SER A 214 5.28 -15.95 3.32
C SER A 214 6.15 -14.72 3.03
N THR A 215 6.85 -14.17 4.03
CA THR A 215 7.85 -13.10 3.85
C THR A 215 8.98 -13.55 2.93
N VAL A 216 9.65 -14.67 3.26
CA VAL A 216 10.76 -15.23 2.47
C VAL A 216 10.31 -15.55 1.03
N SER A 217 9.19 -16.25 0.89
CA SER A 217 8.63 -16.62 -0.42
C SER A 217 8.32 -15.39 -1.27
N THR A 218 7.78 -14.33 -0.69
CA THR A 218 7.41 -13.10 -1.42
C THR A 218 8.63 -12.33 -1.89
N ILE A 219 9.67 -12.24 -1.06
CA ILE A 219 10.95 -11.59 -1.40
C ILE A 219 11.62 -12.33 -2.57
N LEU A 220 11.78 -13.65 -2.46
CA LEU A 220 12.41 -14.47 -3.49
C LEU A 220 11.61 -14.46 -4.80
N LYS A 221 10.26 -14.53 -4.74
CA LYS A 221 9.40 -14.43 -5.94
C LYS A 221 9.54 -13.10 -6.65
N ARG A 222 9.63 -11.98 -5.91
CA ARG A 222 9.81 -10.64 -6.49
C ARG A 222 11.18 -10.48 -7.15
N CYS A 223 12.23 -10.97 -6.51
CA CYS A 223 13.59 -10.94 -7.08
C CYS A 223 13.73 -11.87 -8.30
N ASN A 224 13.14 -13.07 -8.25
CA ASN A 224 13.14 -13.99 -9.39
C ASN A 224 12.28 -13.48 -10.57
N ARG A 225 11.26 -12.65 -10.33
CA ARG A 225 10.51 -11.98 -11.41
C ARG A 225 11.38 -10.98 -12.17
N LEU A 226 12.28 -10.27 -11.49
CA LEU A 226 13.20 -9.29 -12.09
C LEU A 226 14.36 -9.96 -12.86
N SER A 227 14.77 -11.18 -12.47
CA SER A 227 15.72 -11.97 -13.25
C SER A 227 15.05 -12.69 -14.43
N ASN A 228 13.82 -13.17 -14.27
CA ASN A 228 13.07 -13.84 -15.35
C ASN A 228 12.55 -12.89 -16.44
N SER A 229 12.45 -11.58 -16.20
CA SER A 229 12.16 -10.62 -17.27
C SER A 229 13.33 -10.46 -18.26
N LYS A 230 14.55 -10.86 -17.87
CA LYS A 230 15.74 -10.87 -18.75
C LYS A 230 15.96 -12.20 -19.49
N ARG A 231 15.20 -13.27 -19.20
CA ARG A 231 15.28 -14.58 -19.88
C ARG A 231 14.19 -14.80 -20.94
N ASN A 232 13.65 -13.71 -21.49
CA ASN A 232 12.79 -13.82 -22.68
C ASN A 232 13.70 -14.15 -23.88
N GLY A 233 13.93 -15.44 -24.15
CA GLY A 233 14.66 -15.88 -25.35
C GLY A 233 15.39 -17.22 -25.25
N GLU A 234 15.60 -17.78 -24.05
CA GLU A 234 16.31 -19.06 -23.91
C GLU A 234 15.41 -20.23 -24.33
N LYS A 235 15.85 -20.97 -25.35
CA LYS A 235 15.24 -22.21 -25.82
C LYS A 235 15.67 -23.35 -24.89
N PHE A 236 14.72 -24.03 -24.27
CA PHE A 236 15.01 -25.20 -23.42
C PHE A 236 14.60 -26.48 -24.14
N TYR A 237 15.44 -27.51 -24.05
CA TYR A 237 15.16 -28.84 -24.61
C TYR A 237 14.92 -29.83 -23.47
N ILE A 238 13.83 -30.59 -23.58
CA ILE A 238 13.46 -31.64 -22.63
C ILE A 238 13.28 -32.97 -23.35
N LYS A 239 13.57 -34.09 -22.69
CA LYS A 239 13.34 -35.44 -23.23
C LYS A 239 11.90 -35.86 -22.97
N CYS A 240 11.22 -36.35 -24.01
CA CYS A 240 9.89 -36.94 -23.91
C CYS A 240 9.94 -38.19 -23.01
N MET A 241 9.07 -38.26 -22.00
CA MET A 241 9.01 -39.41 -21.10
C MET A 241 8.53 -40.70 -21.78
N GLN A 242 7.85 -40.59 -22.94
CA GLN A 242 7.33 -41.75 -23.67
C GLN A 242 8.31 -42.30 -24.71
N CYS A 243 8.95 -41.43 -25.49
CA CYS A 243 9.76 -41.85 -26.64
C CYS A 243 11.23 -41.40 -26.55
N GLY A 244 11.64 -40.75 -25.46
CA GLY A 244 13.01 -40.26 -25.26
C GLY A 244 13.41 -39.07 -26.15
N LYS A 245 12.63 -38.73 -27.18
CA LYS A 245 12.93 -37.64 -28.13
C LYS A 245 13.07 -36.30 -27.40
N GLN A 246 14.16 -35.58 -27.66
CA GLN A 246 14.33 -34.20 -27.23
C GLN A 246 13.45 -33.26 -28.04
N PHE A 247 12.79 -32.31 -27.37
CA PHE A 247 11.96 -31.30 -28.02
C PHE A 247 12.06 -29.94 -27.32
N GLU A 248 11.94 -28.87 -28.11
CA GLU A 248 11.99 -27.49 -27.65
C GLU A 248 10.69 -27.12 -26.90
N VAL A 249 10.85 -26.43 -25.77
CA VAL A 249 9.74 -25.82 -25.03
C VAL A 249 9.96 -24.31 -24.91
N GLN A 250 8.98 -23.54 -25.38
CA GLN A 250 8.98 -22.08 -25.33
C GLN A 250 8.09 -21.57 -24.19
N GLY A 251 8.59 -20.59 -23.44
CA GLY A 251 7.78 -19.74 -22.56
C GLY A 251 7.89 -20.00 -21.06
N LYS A 252 7.27 -19.09 -20.28
CA LYS A 252 7.31 -18.96 -18.80
C LYS A 252 6.77 -20.16 -18.01
N TYR A 253 6.22 -21.17 -18.66
CA TYR A 253 5.63 -22.34 -18.00
C TYR A 253 6.71 -23.41 -17.80
N ARG A 254 7.18 -23.44 -16.54
CA ARG A 254 8.17 -24.35 -15.96
C ARG A 254 8.19 -25.75 -16.59
N TYR A 255 9.41 -26.30 -16.62
CA TYR A 255 9.85 -27.69 -16.81
C TYR A 255 8.87 -28.81 -16.37
N ASN A 256 7.92 -28.53 -15.47
CA ASN A 256 7.00 -29.51 -14.89
C ASN A 256 5.68 -29.74 -15.66
N HIS A 257 5.35 -28.97 -16.71
CA HIS A 257 4.02 -29.09 -17.38
C HIS A 257 4.01 -29.76 -18.75
N ARG A 258 5.12 -29.79 -19.49
CA ARG A 258 5.23 -30.55 -20.75
C ARG A 258 6.17 -31.73 -20.52
N GLN A 259 5.61 -32.95 -20.54
CA GLN A 259 6.37 -34.19 -20.34
C GLN A 259 6.51 -35.01 -21.64
N TYR A 260 5.74 -34.65 -22.68
CA TYR A 260 5.64 -35.40 -23.94
C TYR A 260 5.83 -34.48 -25.14
N CYS A 261 6.53 -34.97 -26.16
CA CYS A 261 6.80 -34.19 -27.38
C CYS A 261 5.57 -33.99 -28.27
N SER A 262 4.49 -34.76 -28.08
CA SER A 262 3.29 -34.73 -28.91
C SER A 262 2.07 -35.28 -28.17
N ARG A 263 0.85 -34.94 -28.65
CA ARG A 263 -0.41 -35.54 -28.17
C ARG A 263 -0.42 -37.07 -28.33
N LYS A 264 0.25 -37.59 -29.36
CA LYS A 264 0.41 -39.03 -29.59
C LYS A 264 1.22 -39.67 -28.46
N CYS A 265 2.36 -39.07 -28.08
CA CYS A 265 3.17 -39.55 -26.95
C CYS A 265 2.44 -39.44 -25.61
N SER A 266 1.70 -38.35 -25.37
CA SER A 266 0.89 -38.24 -24.15
C SER A 266 -0.31 -39.19 -24.12
N GLY A 267 -0.82 -39.62 -25.28
CA GLY A 267 -1.89 -40.61 -25.38
C GLY A 267 -1.41 -42.07 -25.29
N MET A 268 -0.13 -42.31 -25.62
CA MET A 268 0.54 -43.59 -25.45
C MET A 268 1.01 -43.84 -24.01
N ASP A 269 1.24 -42.76 -23.25
CA ASP A 269 1.34 -42.82 -21.79
C ASP A 269 -0.03 -43.23 -21.23
N LYS A 270 -0.28 -44.54 -21.27
CA LYS A 270 -1.42 -45.17 -20.64
C LYS A 270 -1.25 -44.94 -19.14
N LYS A 271 -1.77 -43.82 -18.62
CA LYS A 271 -2.04 -43.64 -17.19
C LYS A 271 -2.49 -44.98 -16.65
N ARG A 272 -1.70 -45.56 -15.72
CA ARG A 272 -1.95 -46.85 -15.06
C ARG A 272 -3.43 -47.17 -15.11
N LYS A 273 -3.86 -48.06 -16.03
CA LYS A 273 -5.22 -48.57 -16.01
C LYS A 273 -5.33 -49.25 -14.65
N LEU A 274 -6.21 -48.76 -13.80
CA LEU A 274 -6.54 -49.46 -12.57
C LEU A 274 -7.21 -50.76 -13.00
N GLU A 275 -6.49 -51.86 -12.96
CA GLU A 275 -7.03 -53.20 -13.23
C GLU A 275 -7.68 -53.73 -11.96
N ILE A 276 -8.77 -53.07 -11.56
CA ILE A 276 -9.59 -53.49 -10.41
C ILE A 276 -10.92 -53.95 -10.97
N THR A 277 -11.33 -55.17 -10.61
CA THR A 277 -12.61 -55.72 -11.06
C THR A 277 -13.78 -54.97 -10.42
N LYS A 278 -14.97 -55.06 -11.03
CA LYS A 278 -16.20 -54.47 -10.49
C LYS A 278 -16.52 -54.97 -9.06
N LYS A 279 -16.20 -56.24 -8.76
CA LYS A 279 -16.45 -56.87 -7.46
C LYS A 279 -15.53 -56.32 -6.38
N ASP A 280 -14.24 -56.19 -6.71
CA ASP A 280 -13.23 -55.67 -5.78
C ASP A 280 -13.45 -54.19 -5.50
N LEU A 281 -13.76 -53.40 -6.54
CA LEU A 281 -14.05 -51.98 -6.36
C LEU A 281 -15.28 -51.75 -5.48
N LYS A 282 -16.31 -52.59 -5.59
CA LYS A 282 -17.51 -52.52 -4.74
C LYS A 282 -17.19 -52.82 -3.27
N LYS A 283 -16.33 -53.82 -3.00
CA LYS A 283 -15.87 -54.17 -1.63
C LYS A 283 -15.03 -53.06 -1.01
N ILE A 284 -14.13 -52.45 -1.77
CA ILE A 284 -13.26 -51.37 -1.25
C ILE A 284 -14.09 -50.09 -1.01
N LEU A 285 -15.06 -49.78 -1.88
CA LEU A 285 -15.95 -48.62 -1.68
C LEU A 285 -16.94 -48.79 -0.53
N SER A 286 -17.23 -50.02 -0.08
CA SER A 286 -18.06 -50.25 1.12
C SER A 286 -17.34 -49.93 2.44
N SER A 287 -16.00 -49.96 2.46
CA SER A 287 -15.18 -49.72 3.66
C SER A 287 -14.39 -48.41 3.64
N GLY A 288 -14.42 -47.65 2.53
CA GLY A 288 -13.59 -46.46 2.38
C GLY A 288 -14.12 -45.42 1.41
N THR A 289 -13.52 -44.23 1.45
CA THR A 289 -13.83 -43.14 0.50
C THR A 289 -13.00 -43.26 -0.78
N TYR A 290 -13.44 -42.62 -1.89
CA TYR A 290 -12.66 -42.55 -3.14
C TYR A 290 -11.21 -42.09 -2.93
N SER A 291 -10.96 -41.23 -1.96
CA SER A 291 -9.63 -40.74 -1.62
C SER A 291 -8.76 -41.79 -0.92
N SER A 292 -9.37 -42.69 -0.12
CA SER A 292 -8.67 -43.80 0.52
C SER A 292 -8.22 -44.82 -0.51
N VAL A 293 -9.15 -45.24 -1.38
CA VAL A 293 -8.89 -46.20 -2.49
C VAL A 293 -7.82 -45.66 -3.43
N ALA A 294 -7.87 -44.37 -3.73
CA ALA A 294 -6.90 -43.73 -4.62
C ALA A 294 -5.48 -43.77 -4.05
N ARG A 295 -5.34 -43.61 -2.72
CA ARG A 295 -4.05 -43.70 -2.04
C ARG A 295 -3.48 -45.11 -2.08
N GLU A 296 -4.32 -46.10 -1.80
CA GLU A 296 -3.95 -47.52 -1.80
C GLU A 296 -3.55 -48.01 -3.19
N CYS A 297 -4.27 -47.58 -4.23
CA CYS A 297 -3.97 -47.95 -5.62
C CYS A 297 -2.97 -47.03 -6.33
N GLY A 298 -2.38 -46.05 -5.63
CA GLY A 298 -1.38 -45.14 -6.18
C GLY A 298 -1.87 -44.29 -7.36
N VAL A 299 -3.14 -43.86 -7.34
CA VAL A 299 -3.77 -43.03 -8.38
C VAL A 299 -4.44 -41.80 -7.79
N VAL A 300 -4.85 -40.85 -8.64
CA VAL A 300 -5.63 -39.70 -8.19
C VAL A 300 -7.10 -40.07 -7.93
N PRO A 301 -7.78 -39.47 -6.93
CA PRO A 301 -9.18 -39.80 -6.57
C PRO A 301 -10.18 -39.71 -7.73
N ASN A 302 -9.92 -38.84 -8.70
CA ASN A 302 -10.79 -38.70 -9.86
C ASN A 302 -10.75 -39.92 -10.79
N THR A 303 -9.63 -40.67 -10.81
CA THR A 303 -9.49 -41.91 -11.58
C THR A 303 -10.40 -43.00 -11.00
N VAL A 304 -10.41 -43.17 -9.68
CA VAL A 304 -11.28 -44.13 -8.98
C VAL A 304 -12.75 -43.76 -9.18
N ARG A 305 -13.09 -42.47 -9.06
CA ARG A 305 -14.44 -41.96 -9.32
C ARG A 305 -14.90 -42.28 -10.74
N ASN A 306 -14.08 -42.01 -11.75
CA ASN A 306 -14.41 -42.29 -13.14
C ASN A 306 -14.56 -43.80 -13.44
N LEU A 307 -13.78 -44.65 -12.76
CA LEU A 307 -13.92 -46.11 -12.84
C LEU A 307 -15.23 -46.58 -12.21
N ALA A 308 -15.58 -46.07 -11.03
CA ALA A 308 -16.85 -46.37 -10.37
C ALA A 308 -18.05 -45.93 -11.22
N LYS A 309 -17.97 -44.78 -11.91
CA LYS A 309 -18.98 -44.36 -12.90
C LYS A 309 -19.13 -45.39 -14.02
N ARG A 310 -18.00 -45.86 -14.57
CA ARG A 310 -17.97 -46.85 -15.66
C ARG A 310 -18.58 -48.19 -15.27
N TYR A 311 -18.48 -48.58 -14.00
CA TYR A 311 -19.09 -49.80 -13.47
C TYR A 311 -20.52 -49.62 -12.91
N GLY A 312 -21.08 -48.40 -12.95
CA GLY A 312 -22.42 -48.12 -12.43
C GLY A 312 -22.52 -48.12 -10.90
N LEU A 313 -21.43 -47.82 -10.18
CA LEU A 313 -21.33 -47.88 -8.70
C LEU A 313 -21.50 -46.50 -8.02
N ILE A 314 -22.17 -45.54 -8.67
CA ILE A 314 -22.28 -44.14 -8.18
C ILE A 314 -23.27 -44.03 -7.01
N GLU A 315 -24.29 -44.89 -6.95
CA GLU A 315 -25.43 -44.76 -6.02
C GLU A 315 -25.16 -45.30 -4.61
N THR A 316 -24.10 -46.10 -4.40
CA THR A 316 -23.86 -46.79 -3.13
C THR A 316 -23.31 -45.92 -1.99
N LEU A 317 -23.02 -44.63 -2.23
CA LEU A 317 -22.43 -43.75 -1.20
C LEU A 317 -23.41 -42.78 -0.52
N LYS A 318 -24.66 -42.67 -1.00
CA LYS A 318 -25.66 -41.81 -0.36
C LYS A 318 -26.38 -42.45 0.84
N LYS A 319 -26.22 -43.75 1.08
CA LYS A 319 -26.96 -44.46 2.15
C LYS A 319 -26.24 -44.63 3.49
N ASN A 320 -24.94 -44.32 3.59
CA ASN A 320 -24.17 -44.48 4.84
C ASN A 320 -23.77 -43.14 5.48
N LYS A 321 -24.72 -42.20 5.53
CA LYS A 321 -24.72 -41.09 6.49
C LYS A 321 -26.00 -41.18 7.33
N LYS A 322 -26.01 -42.16 8.23
CA LYS A 322 -26.71 -42.11 9.51
C LYS A 322 -25.67 -42.50 10.55
#